data_AF-A0A323UPZ6-F1
#
_entry.id   AF-A0A323UPZ6-F1
#
_cell.length_a   1.000
_cell.length_b   1.000
_cell.length_c   1.000
_cell.angle_alpha   90.00
_cell.angle_beta   90.00
_cell.angle_gamma   90.00
#
_symmetry.space_group_name_H-M   'P 1'
#
loop_
_entity.id
_entity.type
_entity.pdbx_description
1 polymer ?
#
loop_
_entity_poly.entity_id
_entity_poly.type
_entity_poly.pdbx_seq_one_letter_code
_entity_poly.pdbx_strand_id
1 'polypeptide(L)' 'VEHVFRVIKRQFGYTKVRYKGIAKNAAQVFSLIGLTNLYLARQALMN' A
#
# COMPACT_ATOMS: atom_id res chain seq x y z
N VAL A 1 13.53 -5.08 7.88
CA VAL A 1 12.78 -4.12 7.03
C VAL A 1 11.55 -4.83 6.50
N GLU A 2 10.35 -4.42 6.92
CA GLU A 2 9.13 -4.96 6.31
C GLU A 2 9.08 -4.57 4.84
N HIS A 3 8.93 -5.56 3.95
CA HIS A 3 8.81 -5.29 2.53
C HIS A 3 7.50 -4.53 2.29
N VAL A 4 7.56 -3.41 1.55
CA VAL A 4 6.40 -2.55 1.21
C VAL A 4 5.19 -3.36 0.73
N PHE A 5 5.43 -4.40 -0.09
CA PHE A 5 4.41 -5.35 -0.54
C PHE A 5 3.71 -6.14 0.58
N ARG A 6 4.42 -6.52 1.65
CA ARG A 6 3.84 -7.18 2.81
C ARG A 6 2.86 -6.24 3.52
N VAL A 7 3.26 -4.99 3.74
CA VAL A 7 2.41 -3.98 4.40
C VAL A 7 1.16 -3.72 3.56
N ILE A 8 1.32 -3.50 2.25
CA ILE A 8 0.19 -3.33 1.33
C ILE A 8 -0.77 -4.53 1.35
N LYS A 9 -0.24 -5.77 1.33
CA LYS A 9 -1.07 -6.99 1.32
C LYS A 9 -1.74 -7.30 2.66
N ARG A 10 -1.05 -7.04 3.78
CA ARG A 10 -1.51 -7.41 5.13
C ARG A 10 -2.26 -6.28 5.84
N GLN A 11 -1.74 -5.06 5.83
CA GLN A 11 -2.39 -3.92 6.50
C GLN A 11 -3.54 -3.34 5.69
N PHE A 12 -3.38 -3.25 4.37
CA PHE A 12 -4.39 -2.67 3.48
C PHE A 12 -5.21 -3.71 2.71
N GLY A 13 -5.00 -5.02 2.99
CA GLY A 13 -5.80 -6.11 2.43
C GLY A 13 -5.70 -6.30 0.91
N TYR A 14 -4.71 -5.70 0.25
CA TYR A 14 -4.58 -5.71 -1.21
C TYR A 14 -4.00 -7.05 -1.73
N THR A 15 -4.80 -8.11 -1.67
CA THR A 15 -4.37 -9.49 -1.99
C THR A 15 -4.77 -9.96 -3.38
N LYS A 16 -5.89 -9.47 -3.93
CA LYS A 16 -6.38 -9.80 -5.27
C LYS A 16 -6.84 -8.54 -6.00
N VAL A 17 -6.42 -8.39 -7.25
CA VAL A 17 -6.83 -7.30 -8.14
C VAL A 17 -7.80 -7.83 -9.19
N ARG A 18 -8.79 -7.04 -9.56
CA ARG A 18 -9.68 -7.40 -10.67
C ARG A 18 -8.97 -7.06 -11.99
N TYR A 19 -8.95 -7.97 -12.96
CA TYR A 19 -8.37 -7.67 -14.28
C TYR A 19 -9.16 -6.61 -15.07
N LYS A 20 -10.40 -6.32 -14.66
CA LYS A 20 -11.20 -5.23 -15.23
C LYS A 20 -10.83 -3.89 -14.60
N GLY A 21 -10.68 -2.85 -15.42
CA GLY A 21 -10.43 -1.48 -14.97
C GLY A 21 -8.98 -1.24 -14.52
N ILE A 22 -8.01 -1.61 -15.36
CA ILE A 22 -6.56 -1.47 -15.10
C ILE A 22 -6.19 -0.06 -14.62
N ALA A 23 -6.72 0.98 -15.28
CA ALA A 23 -6.46 2.37 -14.89
C ALA A 23 -6.89 2.68 -13.44
N LYS A 24 -8.05 2.16 -13.00
CA LYS A 24 -8.53 2.32 -11.63
C LYS A 24 -7.65 1.57 -10.63
N ASN A 25 -7.19 0.38 -11.00
CA ASN A 25 -6.26 -0.38 -10.15
C ASN A 25 -4.91 0.33 -10.01
N ALA A 26 -4.39 0.93 -11.09
CA ALA A 26 -3.15 1.69 -11.06
C ALA A 26 -3.25 2.87 -10.10
N ALA A 27 -4.34 3.65 -10.18
CA ALA A 27 -4.61 4.74 -9.23
C ALA A 27 -4.69 4.23 -7.78
N GLN A 28 -5.35 3.09 -7.55
CA GLN A 28 -5.44 2.47 -6.23
C GLN A 28 -4.06 2.04 -5.68
N VAL A 29 -3.21 1.41 -6.50
CA VAL A 29 -1.85 1.02 -6.12
C VAL A 29 -1.01 2.24 -5.77
N PHE A 30 -1.10 3.31 -6.55
CA PHE A 30 -0.35 4.55 -6.30
C PHE A 30 -0.69 5.13 -4.92
N SER A 31 -1.97 5.20 -4.59
CA SER A 31 -2.43 5.63 -3.26
C SER A 31 -1.96 4.68 -2.14
N LEU A 32 -2.01 3.36 -2.35
CA LEU A 32 -1.57 2.37 -1.36
C LEU A 32 -0.07 2.44 -1.05
N ILE A 33 0.76 2.70 -2.06
CA ILE A 33 2.20 2.89 -1.86
C ILE A 33 2.45 4.17 -1.04
N GLY A 34 1.76 5.27 -1.35
CA GLY A 34 1.85 6.51 -0.57
C GLY A 34 1.46 6.31 0.89
N LEU A 35 0.34 5.63 1.15
CA LEU A 35 -0.11 5.30 2.51
C LEU A 35 0.85 4.36 3.23
N THR A 36 1.50 3.44 2.51
CA THR A 36 2.50 2.54 3.09
C THR A 36 3.75 3.30 3.52
N ASN A 37 4.21 4.27 2.72
CA ASN A 37 5.32 5.13 3.11
C ASN A 37 5.00 5.93 4.37
N LEU A 38 3.78 6.47 4.48
CA LEU A 38 3.32 7.14 5.70
C LEU A 38 3.24 6.19 6.90
N TYR A 39 2.73 4.97 6.71
CA TYR A 39 2.66 3.96 7.76
C TYR A 39 4.04 3.53 8.26
N LEU A 40 5.03 3.42 7.37
CA LEU A 40 6.41 3.14 7.74
C LEU A 40 7.06 4.35 8.44
N ALA A 41 6.76 5.57 8.00
CA ALA A 41 7.23 6.80 8.62
C ALA A 41 6.58 7.09 9.99
N ARG A 42 5.43 6.46 10.32
CA ARG A 42 4.76 6.64 11.63
C ARG A 42 5.70 6.42 12.81
N GLN A 43 6.59 5.43 12.73
CA GLN A 43 7.49 5.14 13.86
C GLN A 43 8.62 6.16 13.98
N ALA A 44 8.96 6.85 12.89
CA ALA A 44 9.89 7.98 12.91
C ALA A 44 9.20 9.29 13.36
N LEU A 45 7.90 9.45 13.10
CA LEU A 45 7.11 10.63 13.47
C LEU A 45 6.55 10.59 14.90
N MET A 46 6.45 9.41 15.51
CA MET A 46 6.01 9.21 16.91
C MET A 46 7.18 9.14 17.90
N ASN A 47 8.41 9.36 17.44
CA ASN A 47 9.59 9.62 18.27
C ASN A 47 9.80 11.13 18.39
#